data_AF-A0A958KLJ9-F1
#
_entry.id   AF-A0A958KLJ9-F1
#
_cell.length_a   1.000
_cell.length_b   1.000
_cell.length_c   1.000
_cell.angle_alpha   90.00
_cell.angle_beta   90.00
_cell.angle_gamma   90.00
#
_symmetry.space_group_name_H-M   'P 1'
#
loop_
_entity.id
_entity.type
_entity.pdbx_description
1 polymer ?
#
loop_
_entity_poly.entity_id
_entity_poly.type
_entity_poly.pdbx_seq_one_letter_code
_entity_poly.pdbx_strand_id
1 'polypeptide(L)'
;MKLWSNNTVPRSAGSFNPERRLLAAVLQRAITDFLTGDGELKESAENWLYGEETEENVDTFQFSYVCEALDFHGEELRKAIRRQYDQARNAQSATAA
;
A
#
# COMPACT_ATOMS: atom_id res chain seq x y z
N MET A 1 -24.85 -12.46 19.40
CA MET A 1 -23.39 -12.42 19.26
C MET A 1 -23.00 -10.95 19.11
N LYS A 2 -22.19 -10.39 20.01
CA LYS A 2 -21.77 -8.98 19.95
C LYS A 2 -20.78 -8.82 18.81
N LEU A 3 -21.16 -8.09 17.76
CA LEU A 3 -20.26 -7.70 16.68
C LEU A 3 -19.17 -6.79 17.26
N TRP A 4 -17.91 -7.13 17.00
CA TRP A 4 -16.77 -6.28 17.29
C TRP A 4 -16.80 -5.09 16.31
N SER A 5 -17.38 -3.96 16.71
CA SER A 5 -17.26 -2.72 15.94
C SER A 5 -16.01 -1.96 16.38
N ASN A 6 -15.06 -1.81 15.46
CA ASN A 6 -13.76 -1.14 15.65
C ASN A 6 -13.86 0.38 15.89
N ASN A 7 -15.08 0.93 15.96
CA ASN A 7 -15.31 2.37 16.07
C ASN A 7 -14.97 2.96 17.45
N THR A 8 -14.40 2.17 18.36
CA THR A 8 -14.09 2.57 19.75
C THR A 8 -12.61 2.45 20.11
N VAL A 9 -11.73 2.01 19.20
CA VAL A 9 -10.29 1.90 19.51
C VAL A 9 -9.69 3.31 19.53
N PRO A 10 -9.22 3.83 20.68
CA PRO A 10 -8.67 5.17 20.76
C PRO A 10 -7.41 5.26 19.89
N ARG A 11 -7.33 6.31 19.05
CA ARG A 11 -6.11 6.68 18.30
C ARG A 11 -5.05 7.21 19.30
N SER A 12 -4.50 6.33 20.12
CA SER A 12 -3.51 6.68 21.16
C SER A 12 -2.09 6.60 20.60
N ALA A 13 -1.36 7.72 20.66
CA ALA A 13 0.01 7.90 20.17
C ALA A 13 1.09 7.08 20.93
N GLY A 14 0.69 6.09 21.74
CA GLY A 14 1.61 5.20 22.46
C GLY A 14 1.07 3.78 22.68
N SER A 15 -0.08 3.42 22.07
CA SER A 15 -0.67 2.08 22.18
C SER A 15 -0.30 1.25 20.95
N PHE A 16 0.30 0.08 21.17
CA PHE A 16 0.56 -0.89 20.10
C PHE A 16 -0.76 -1.31 19.47
N ASN A 17 -0.99 -0.90 18.21
CA ASN A 17 -2.14 -1.30 17.42
C ASN A 17 -1.71 -2.37 16.40
N PRO A 18 -1.96 -3.67 16.69
CA PRO A 18 -1.51 -4.77 15.82
C PRO A 18 -2.14 -4.71 14.43
N GLU A 19 -3.40 -4.27 14.33
CA GLU A 19 -4.12 -4.10 13.08
C GLU A 19 -3.42 -3.07 12.19
N ARG A 20 -3.17 -1.85 12.70
CA ARG A 20 -2.41 -0.83 11.94
C ARG A 20 -1.01 -1.31 11.56
N ARG A 21 -0.34 -2.09 12.41
CA ARG A 21 0.98 -2.66 12.06
C ARG A 21 0.88 -3.67 10.93
N LEU A 22 -0.15 -4.50 10.91
CA LEU A 22 -0.40 -5.45 9.83
C LEU A 22 -0.68 -4.70 8.52
N LEU A 23 -1.57 -3.71 8.54
CA LEU A 23 -1.88 -2.89 7.37
C LEU A 23 -0.63 -2.20 6.81
N ALA A 24 0.18 -1.60 7.69
CA ALA A 24 1.43 -0.96 7.28
C ALA A 24 2.43 -1.97 6.69
N ALA A 25 2.52 -3.17 7.26
CA ALA A 25 3.39 -4.22 6.73
C ALA A 25 2.95 -4.69 5.33
N VAL A 26 1.64 -4.84 5.09
CA VAL A 26 1.12 -5.20 3.77
C VAL A 26 1.38 -4.08 2.76
N LEU A 27 1.11 -2.83 3.12
CA LEU A 27 1.43 -1.69 2.27
C LEU A 27 2.92 -1.61 1.92
N GLN A 28 3.79 -1.75 2.94
CA GLN A 28 5.23 -1.73 2.75
C GLN A 28 5.69 -2.89 1.85
N ARG A 29 5.09 -4.07 1.99
CA ARG A 29 5.42 -5.22 1.15
C ARG A 29 5.05 -4.95 -0.32
N ALA A 30 3.83 -4.48 -0.59
CA ALA A 30 3.39 -4.14 -1.94
C ALA A 30 4.28 -3.07 -2.58
N ILE A 31 4.64 -2.02 -1.85
CA ILE A 31 5.55 -0.98 -2.34
C ILE A 31 6.93 -1.57 -2.65
N THR A 32 7.47 -2.43 -1.78
CA THR A 32 8.79 -3.05 -1.97
C THR A 32 8.81 -3.95 -3.19
N ASP A 33 7.78 -4.79 -3.35
CA ASP A 33 7.64 -5.71 -4.49
C ASP A 33 7.46 -4.92 -5.80
N PHE A 34 6.77 -3.77 -5.79
CA PHE A 34 6.67 -2.90 -6.97
C PHE A 34 8.00 -2.22 -7.32
N LEU A 35 8.73 -1.72 -6.32
CA LEU A 35 9.96 -0.96 -6.52
C LEU A 35 11.17 -1.84 -6.89
N THR A 36 11.26 -3.03 -6.29
CA THR A 36 12.46 -3.89 -6.37
C THR A 36 12.17 -5.32 -6.79
N GLY A 37 10.90 -5.72 -6.87
CA GLY A 37 10.53 -7.06 -7.32
C GLY A 37 10.68 -7.20 -8.83
N ASP A 38 10.63 -8.45 -9.28
CA ASP A 38 10.72 -8.84 -10.69
C ASP A 38 9.57 -9.80 -11.05
N GLY A 39 9.23 -9.86 -12.34
CA GLY A 39 8.21 -10.75 -12.88
C GLY A 39 6.85 -10.61 -12.20
N GLU A 40 6.24 -11.75 -11.87
CA GLU A 40 4.89 -11.85 -11.31
C GLU A 40 4.70 -11.06 -10.01
N LEU A 41 5.74 -10.96 -9.16
CA LEU A 41 5.64 -10.23 -7.88
C LEU A 41 5.43 -8.74 -8.11
N LYS A 42 6.18 -8.17 -9.05
CA LYS A 42 6.06 -6.76 -9.40
C LYS A 42 4.75 -6.46 -10.11
N GLU A 43 4.34 -7.32 -11.05
CA GLU A 43 3.07 -7.17 -11.78
C GLU A 43 1.87 -7.24 -10.83
N SER A 44 1.89 -8.19 -9.89
CA SER A 44 0.87 -8.31 -8.85
C SER A 44 0.82 -7.08 -7.95
N ALA A 45 1.98 -6.58 -7.52
CA ALA A 45 2.08 -5.37 -6.70
C ALA A 45 1.62 -4.10 -7.46
N GLU A 46 1.97 -3.98 -8.74
CA GLU A 46 1.50 -2.88 -9.60
C GLU A 46 -0.02 -2.93 -9.74
N ASN A 47 -0.60 -4.10 -10.02
CA ASN A 47 -2.04 -4.26 -10.10
C ASN A 47 -2.75 -3.97 -8.77
N TRP A 48 -2.16 -4.33 -7.63
CA TRP A 48 -2.76 -4.01 -6.33
C TRP A 48 -2.69 -2.50 -6.00
N LEU A 49 -1.59 -1.82 -6.36
CA LEU A 49 -1.40 -0.40 -6.11
C LEU A 49 -2.22 0.48 -7.07
N TYR A 50 -2.33 0.11 -8.34
CA TYR A 50 -2.85 0.96 -9.42
C TYR A 50 -4.03 0.36 -10.19
N GLY A 51 -4.44 -0.87 -9.88
CA GLY A 51 -5.59 -1.51 -10.51
C GLY A 51 -6.89 -0.76 -10.23
N GLU A 52 -7.83 -0.87 -11.16
CA GLU A 52 -9.16 -0.29 -11.00
C GLU A 52 -9.91 -0.98 -9.86
N GLU A 53 -10.34 -0.19 -8.89
CA GLU A 53 -11.21 -0.66 -7.82
C GLU A 53 -12.64 -0.66 -8.35
N THR A 54 -13.17 -1.83 -8.70
CA THR A 54 -14.55 -2.00 -9.17
C THR A 54 -15.52 -2.21 -8.02
N GLU A 55 -16.78 -1.85 -8.22
CA GLU A 55 -17.86 -2.05 -7.23
C GLU A 55 -18.00 -3.52 -6.76
N GLU A 56 -17.62 -4.47 -7.63
CA GLU A 56 -17.62 -5.91 -7.32
C GLU A 56 -16.53 -6.33 -6.32
N ASN A 57 -15.50 -5.49 -6.10
CA ASN A 57 -14.36 -5.80 -5.24
C ASN A 57 -14.28 -4.89 -3.99
N VAL A 58 -15.32 -4.11 -3.70
CA VAL A 58 -15.35 -3.14 -2.57
C VAL A 58 -15.15 -3.80 -1.20
N ASP A 59 -15.51 -5.08 -1.06
CA ASP A 59 -15.29 -5.86 0.16
C ASP A 59 -13.88 -6.50 0.23
N THR A 60 -13.05 -6.27 -0.78
CA THR A 60 -11.70 -6.86 -0.88
C THR A 60 -10.68 -5.94 -0.23
N PHE A 61 -9.64 -6.52 0.37
CA PHE A 61 -8.52 -5.80 0.98
C PHE A 61 -7.69 -5.04 -0.07
N GLN A 62 -8.18 -3.86 -0.48
CA GLN A 62 -7.65 -3.01 -1.54
C GLN A 62 -6.78 -1.87 -1.01
N PHE A 63 -6.04 -1.24 -1.92
CA PHE A 63 -5.13 -0.15 -1.58
C PHE A 63 -5.86 1.06 -0.94
N SER A 64 -7.04 1.44 -1.45
CA SER A 64 -7.83 2.53 -0.88
C SER A 64 -8.21 2.28 0.58
N TYR A 65 -8.69 1.08 0.89
CA TYR A 65 -9.02 0.65 2.25
C TYR A 65 -7.82 0.78 3.19
N VAL A 66 -6.65 0.30 2.77
CA VAL A 66 -5.42 0.38 3.57
C VAL A 66 -5.00 1.83 3.79
N CYS A 67 -5.14 2.69 2.77
CA CYS A 67 -4.85 4.11 2.89
C CYS A 67 -5.78 4.81 3.89
N GLU A 68 -7.08 4.54 3.83
CA GLU A 68 -8.06 5.09 4.76
C GLU A 68 -7.75 4.65 6.21
N ALA A 69 -7.54 3.36 6.43
CA ALA A 69 -7.28 2.81 7.75
C ALA A 69 -5.95 3.30 8.37
N LEU A 70 -4.96 3.63 7.53
CA LEU A 70 -3.67 4.19 7.94
C LEU A 70 -3.63 5.73 7.98
N ASP A 71 -4.67 6.42 7.51
CA ASP A 71 -4.75 7.88 7.40
C ASP A 71 -3.74 8.46 6.37
N PHE A 72 -3.66 7.81 5.21
CA PHE A 72 -2.86 8.25 4.05
C PHE A 72 -3.74 8.79 2.91
N HIS A 73 -3.23 9.79 2.20
CA HIS A 73 -3.80 10.22 0.93
C HIS A 73 -3.35 9.28 -0.20
N GLY A 74 -4.23 8.36 -0.61
CA GLY A 74 -3.91 7.31 -1.59
C GLY A 74 -3.33 7.83 -2.92
N GLU A 75 -3.91 8.89 -3.49
CA GLU A 75 -3.44 9.49 -4.75
C GLU A 75 -2.05 10.11 -4.64
N GLU A 76 -1.77 10.82 -3.54
CA GLU A 76 -0.44 11.41 -3.32
C GLU A 76 0.60 10.32 -3.02
N LEU A 77 0.21 9.27 -2.30
CA LEU A 77 1.05 8.11 -2.04
C LEU A 77 1.40 7.38 -3.35
N ARG A 78 0.43 7.13 -4.23
CA ARG A 78 0.65 6.56 -5.58
C ARG A 78 1.65 7.39 -6.38
N LYS A 79 1.47 8.72 -6.41
CA LYS A 79 2.40 9.64 -7.10
C LYS A 79 3.81 9.56 -6.51
N ALA A 80 3.94 9.49 -5.19
CA ALA A 80 5.24 9.38 -4.53
C ALA A 80 5.95 8.06 -4.88
N ILE A 81 5.21 6.93 -4.84
CA ILE A 81 5.73 5.60 -5.19
C ILE A 81 6.20 5.58 -6.65
N ARG A 82 5.39 6.09 -7.60
CA ARG A 82 5.76 6.13 -9.02
C ARG A 82 7.01 6.98 -9.26
N ARG A 83 7.11 8.15 -8.62
CA ARG A 83 8.32 8.99 -8.70
C ARG A 83 9.57 8.26 -8.22
N GLN A 84 9.46 7.53 -7.11
CA GLN A 84 10.58 6.76 -6.57
C GLN A 84 11.00 5.63 -7.54
N TYR A 85 10.03 4.96 -8.16
CA TYR A 85 10.30 3.95 -9.19
C TYR A 85 11.06 4.54 -10.39
N ASP A 86 10.59 5.68 -10.92
CA ASP A 86 11.23 6.33 -12.07
C ASP A 86 12.66 6.78 -11.76
N GLN A 87 12.89 7.31 -10.55
CA GLN A 87 14.22 7.68 -10.08
C GLN A 87 15.17 6.48 -9.99
N ALA A 88 14.70 5.37 -9.41
CA ALA A 88 15.50 4.14 -9.29
C ALA A 88 15.88 3.59 -10.67
N ARG A 89 14.93 3.58 -11.61
CA ARG A 89 15.14 3.11 -12.99
C ARG A 89 16.14 3.99 -13.75
N ASN A 90 16.02 5.31 -13.61
CA ASN A 90 16.94 6.27 -14.25
C ASN A 90 18.36 6.21 -13.65
N ALA A 91 18.49 5.93 -12.35
CA ALA A 91 19.79 5.73 -11.73
C ALA A 91 20.49 4.48 -12.28
N GLN A 92 19.75 3.37 -12.47
CA GLN A 92 20.28 2.14 -13.03
C GLN A 92 20.77 2.31 -14.47
N SER A 93 20.02 3.03 -15.32
CA SER A 93 20.43 3.28 -16.70
C SER A 93 21.66 4.19 -16.81
N ALA A 94 21.84 5.15 -15.89
CA ALA A 94 23.00 6.03 -15.86
C ALA A 94 24.29 5.30 -15.44
N THR A 95 24.21 4.27 -14.60
CA THR A 95 25.37 3.45 -14.19
C THR A 95 25.78 2.37 -15.20
N ALA A 96 24.90 2.04 -16.14
CA ALA A 96 25.15 1.00 -17.14
C ALA A 96 25.72 1.54 -18.48
N ALA A 97 25.86 2.87 -18.60
CA ALA A 97 26.42 3.58 -19.75
C ALA A 97 27.85 4.05 -19.46
#